data_AF-A0A3N9P4E7-F1
#
_entry.id   AF-A0A3N9P4E7-F1
#
_cell.length_a   1.000
_cell.length_b   1.000
_cell.length_c   1.000
_cell.angle_alpha   90.00
_cell.angle_beta   90.00
_cell.angle_gamma   90.00
#
_symmetry.space_group_name_H-M   'P 1'
#
loop_
_entity.id
_entity.type
_entity.pdbx_description
1 polymer ?
#
loop_
_entity_poly.entity_id
_entity_poly.type
_entity_poly.pdbx_seq_one_letter_code
_entity_poly.pdbx_strand_id
1 'polypeptide(L)'
;MNQALLEVSKPINLSQIDILEIRTVLNGFGRAELLRTAGDYAIRAAYRKQPCPATPSEVLEMTDSELRKFIFETDYPGYKW
;
A
#
# COMPACT_ATOMS: atom_id res chain seq x y z
N MET A 1 -31.27 6.20 12.30
CA MET A 1 -29.94 6.60 11.80
C MET A 1 -29.12 5.33 11.66
N ASN A 2 -28.82 4.93 10.43
CA ASN A 2 -28.17 3.64 10.14
C ASN A 2 -26.74 3.65 10.65
N GLN A 3 -26.43 2.71 11.54
CA GLN A 3 -25.07 2.29 11.86
C GLN A 3 -24.45 1.71 10.58
N ALA A 4 -23.66 2.53 9.87
CA ALA A 4 -22.73 2.00 8.90
C ALA A 4 -21.67 1.24 9.68
N LEU A 5 -21.73 -0.09 9.60
CA LEU A 5 -20.74 -1.02 10.09
C LEU A 5 -19.37 -0.55 9.59
N LEU A 6 -18.58 0.05 10.48
CA LEU A 6 -17.13 0.05 10.35
C LEU A 6 -16.76 -1.43 10.39
N GLU A 7 -16.62 -2.05 9.23
CA GLU A 7 -15.92 -3.33 9.10
C GLU A 7 -14.49 -3.08 9.58
N VAL A 8 -14.29 -3.24 10.89
CA VAL A 8 -12.96 -3.36 11.47
C VAL A 8 -12.43 -4.67 10.92
N SER A 9 -11.79 -4.61 9.75
CA SER A 9 -10.98 -5.71 9.23
C SER A 9 -10.16 -6.24 10.41
N LYS A 10 -10.34 -7.52 10.72
CA LYS A 10 -9.59 -8.19 11.80
C LYS A 10 -8.11 -7.83 11.65
N PRO A 11 -7.39 -7.54 12.76
CA PRO A 11 -5.98 -7.20 12.68
C PRO A 11 -5.23 -8.32 11.96
N ILE A 12 -4.60 -7.99 10.84
CA ILE A 12 -3.71 -8.92 10.13
C ILE A 12 -2.48 -9.07 11.03
N ASN A 13 -2.21 -10.30 11.46
CA ASN A 13 -1.02 -10.66 12.22
C ASN A 13 -0.05 -11.39 11.29
N LEU A 14 0.89 -10.65 10.71
CA LEU A 14 1.93 -11.22 9.86
C LEU A 14 3.08 -11.71 10.72
N SER A 15 3.49 -12.96 10.52
CA SER A 15 4.75 -13.47 11.02
C SER A 15 5.93 -12.86 10.26
N GLN A 16 7.15 -13.04 10.78
CA GLN A 16 8.36 -12.62 10.07
C GLN A 16 8.52 -13.35 8.72
N ILE A 17 8.06 -14.60 8.62
CA ILE A 17 8.12 -15.38 7.37
C ILE A 17 7.19 -14.77 6.33
N ASP A 18 5.95 -14.43 6.71
CA ASP A 18 4.99 -13.79 5.80
C ASP A 18 5.54 -12.47 5.25
N ILE A 19 6.16 -11.65 6.11
CA ILE A 19 6.78 -10.38 5.70
C ILE A 19 7.90 -10.61 4.66
N LEU A 20 8.74 -11.64 4.87
CA LEU A 20 9.81 -11.98 3.93
C LEU A 20 9.27 -12.49 2.59
N GLU A 21 8.22 -13.29 2.61
CA GLU A 21 7.55 -13.78 1.39
C GLU A 21 6.93 -12.63 0.60
N ILE A 22 6.20 -11.73 1.28
CA ILE A 22 5.61 -10.53 0.65
C ILE A 22 6.71 -9.64 0.04
N ARG A 23 7.81 -9.42 0.78
CA ARG A 23 8.97 -8.65 0.25
C ARG A 23 9.57 -9.32 -0.98
N THR A 24 9.67 -10.65 -0.98
CA THR A 24 10.16 -11.42 -2.13
C THR A 24 9.26 -11.22 -3.34
N VAL A 25 7.94 -11.30 -3.17
CA VAL A 25 6.96 -11.05 -4.23
C VAL A 25 7.07 -9.62 -4.75
N LEU A 26 7.11 -8.62 -3.87
CA LEU A 26 7.23 -7.20 -4.26
C LEU A 26 8.55 -6.87 -4.97
N ASN A 27 9.64 -7.57 -4.62
CA ASN A 27 10.91 -7.47 -5.33
C ASN A 27 10.87 -8.07 -6.74
N GLY A 28 9.92 -8.98 -7.01
CA GLY A 28 9.71 -9.56 -8.33
C GLY A 28 8.99 -8.63 -9.33
N PHE A 29 8.30 -7.59 -8.85
CA PHE A 29 7.60 -6.66 -9.75
C PHE A 29 8.53 -5.64 -10.40
N GLY A 30 8.24 -5.36 -11.67
CA GLY A 30 8.90 -4.31 -12.43
C GLY A 30 8.33 -2.92 -12.12
N ARG A 31 9.08 -1.87 -12.48
CA ARG A 31 8.70 -0.47 -12.22
C ARG A 31 7.30 -0.10 -12.71
N ALA A 32 6.91 -0.56 -13.90
CA ALA A 32 5.59 -0.25 -14.47
C ALA A 32 4.44 -0.80 -13.59
N GLU A 33 4.59 -1.99 -13.03
CA GLU A 33 3.61 -2.61 -12.15
C GLU A 33 3.55 -1.92 -10.80
N LEU A 34 4.71 -1.55 -10.26
CA LEU A 34 4.83 -0.79 -9.01
C LEU A 34 4.18 0.59 -9.14
N LEU A 35 4.47 1.34 -10.21
CA LEU A 35 3.87 2.65 -10.47
C LEU A 35 2.35 2.56 -10.63
N ARG A 36 1.86 1.57 -11.38
CA ARG A 36 0.42 1.36 -11.55
C ARG A 36 -0.25 1.12 -10.20
N THR A 37 0.29 0.20 -9.40
CA THR A 37 -0.29 -0.20 -8.11
C THR A 37 -0.26 0.97 -7.10
N ALA A 38 0.88 1.64 -6.97
CA ALA A 38 1.02 2.79 -6.09
C ALA A 38 0.12 3.97 -6.53
N GLY A 39 0.03 4.21 -7.84
CA GLY A 39 -0.83 5.23 -8.43
C GLY A 39 -2.30 4.96 -8.14
N ASP A 40 -2.75 3.71 -8.26
CA ASP A 40 -4.12 3.30 -7.95
C ASP A 40 -4.46 3.55 -6.47
N TYR A 41 -3.53 3.34 -5.54
CA TYR A 41 -3.73 3.68 -4.13
C TYR A 41 -3.88 5.19 -3.92
N ALA A 42 -2.99 6.00 -4.50
CA ALA A 42 -3.06 7.46 -4.39
C ALA A 42 -4.36 8.03 -4.99
N ILE A 43 -4.76 7.55 -6.17
CA ILE A 43 -6.01 7.96 -6.84
C ILE A 43 -7.22 7.53 -6.03
N ARG A 44 -7.25 6.29 -5.52
CA ARG A 44 -8.36 5.77 -4.71
C ARG A 44 -8.52 6.56 -3.41
N ALA A 45 -7.43 6.88 -2.73
CA ALA A 45 -7.45 7.66 -1.50
C ALA A 45 -7.98 9.08 -1.77
N ALA A 46 -7.53 9.73 -2.85
CA ALA A 46 -8.04 11.04 -3.28
C ALA A 46 -9.55 10.99 -3.58
N TYR A 47 -10.01 9.98 -4.33
CA TYR A 47 -11.44 9.79 -4.63
C TYR A 47 -12.28 9.58 -3.37
N ARG A 48 -11.76 8.82 -2.40
CA ARG A 48 -12.43 8.54 -1.11
C ARG A 48 -12.27 9.65 -0.07
N LYS A 49 -11.54 10.73 -0.40
CA LYS A 49 -11.16 11.80 0.56
C LYS A 49 -10.48 11.25 1.81
N GLN A 50 -9.68 10.20 1.64
CA GLN A 50 -8.89 9.59 2.71
C GLN A 50 -7.47 10.13 2.66
N PRO A 51 -6.80 10.25 3.82
CA PRO A 51 -5.39 10.62 3.86
C PRO A 51 -4.57 9.56 3.11
N CYS A 52 -3.72 10.01 2.20
CA CYS A 52 -2.73 9.18 1.51
C CYS A 52 -1.34 9.67 1.88
N PRO A 53 -0.36 8.78 2.12
CA PRO A 53 1.02 9.19 2.38
C PRO A 53 1.69 9.88 1.18
N ALA A 54 1.15 9.69 -0.03
CA ALA A 54 1.68 10.29 -1.26
C ALA A 54 0.54 10.65 -2.24
N THR A 55 0.71 11.75 -2.95
CA THR A 55 -0.12 12.16 -4.09
C THR A 55 0.25 11.37 -5.35
N PRO A 56 -0.64 11.31 -6.36
CA PRO A 56 -0.32 10.64 -7.62
C PRO A 56 0.95 11.17 -8.31
N SER A 57 1.23 12.47 -8.19
CA SER A 57 2.45 13.07 -8.75
C SER A 57 3.70 12.65 -7.97
N GLU A 58 3.65 12.59 -6.64
CA GLU A 58 4.78 12.13 -5.82
C GLU A 58 5.12 10.67 -6.08
N VAL A 59 4.11 9.82 -6.34
CA VAL A 59 4.33 8.41 -6.72
C VAL A 59 5.19 8.27 -7.98
N LEU A 60 5.05 9.17 -8.95
CA LEU A 60 5.83 9.10 -10.20
C LEU A 60 7.33 9.34 -9.99
N GLU A 61 7.67 10.15 -8.99
CA GLU A 61 9.05 10.52 -8.64
C GLU A 61 9.73 9.49 -7.73
N MET A 62 8.99 8.51 -7.20
CA MET A 62 9.54 7.48 -6.32
C MET A 62 10.47 6.50 -7.07
N THR A 63 11.54 6.11 -6.38
CA THR A 63 12.38 4.97 -6.75
C THR A 63 11.62 3.65 -6.58
N ASP A 64 12.09 2.58 -7.24
CA ASP A 64 11.44 1.27 -7.11
C ASP A 64 11.44 0.75 -5.66
N SER A 65 12.44 1.12 -4.84
CA SER A 65 12.48 0.78 -3.41
C SER A 65 11.40 1.52 -2.62
N GLU A 66 11.23 2.81 -2.89
CA GLU A 66 10.19 3.64 -2.25
C GLU A 66 8.79 3.20 -2.67
N LEU A 67 8.59 2.80 -3.93
CA LEU A 67 7.32 2.25 -4.40
C LEU A 67 6.96 0.95 -3.68
N ARG A 68 7.91 0.02 -3.55
CA ARG A 68 7.68 -1.24 -2.81
C ARG A 68 7.34 -0.99 -1.36
N LYS A 69 8.08 -0.08 -0.71
CA LYS A 69 7.80 0.37 0.66
C LYS A 69 6.39 0.96 0.77
N PHE A 70 6.03 1.87 -0.13
CA PHE A 70 4.73 2.53 -0.14
C PHE A 70 3.58 1.52 -0.29
N ILE A 71 3.69 0.60 -1.25
CA ILE A 71 2.70 -0.47 -1.46
C ILE A 71 2.58 -1.35 -0.21
N PHE A 72 3.70 -1.83 0.32
CA PHE A 72 3.71 -2.69 1.50
C PHE A 72 3.07 -2.03 2.72
N GLU A 73 3.47 -0.81 3.06
CA GLU A 73 2.94 -0.11 4.24
C GLU A 73 1.48 0.35 4.05
N THR A 74 1.01 0.46 2.80
CA THR A 74 -0.40 0.72 2.47
C THR A 74 -1.26 -0.53 2.65
N ASP A 75 -0.80 -1.68 2.17
CA ASP A 75 -1.53 -2.96 2.27
C ASP A 75 -1.48 -3.56 3.68
N TYR A 76 -0.40 -3.30 4.41
CA TYR A 76 -0.16 -3.80 5.76
C TYR A 76 0.13 -2.66 6.75
N PRO A 77 -0.88 -1.83 7.08
CA PRO A 77 -0.70 -0.74 8.04
C PRO A 77 -0.16 -1.24 9.38
N GLY A 78 0.89 -0.58 9.89
CA GLY A 78 1.55 -0.94 11.14
C GLY A 78 2.78 -1.83 10.98
N TYR A 79 3.00 -2.42 9.80
CA TYR A 79 4.23 -3.13 9.46
C TYR A 79 5.22 -2.20 8.76
N LYS A 80 6.51 -2.58 8.75
CA LYS A 80 7.59 -1.82 8.12
C LYS A 80 8.22 -2.62 6.98
N TRP A 81 8.49 -1.92 5.87
CA TRP A 81 9.31 -2.43 4.77
C TRP A 81 10.76 -2.68 5.19
#